data_AF-A0A444PQT2-F1
#
_entry.id   AF-A0A444PQT2-F1
#
_cell.length_a   1.000
_cell.length_b   1.000
_cell.length_c   1.000
_cell.angle_alpha   90.00
_cell.angle_beta   90.00
_cell.angle_gamma   90.00
#
_symmetry.space_group_name_H-M   'P 1'
#
loop_
_entity.id
_entity.type
_entity.pdbx_description
1 polymer ?
#
loop_
_entity_poly.entity_id
_entity_poly.type
_entity_poly.pdbx_seq_one_letter_code
_entity_poly.pdbx_strand_id
1 'polypeptide(L)'
;MAMNGTHASENGSLTVAFVRGVLPGKWQRIWNGRHPRDPLELVPTEQGAQLAPLLDGRADMAFVRLPLDEAIDDDLLHVIPLYEEMTVVLASADHDVAAAEELSAGDIADELVHPTDDSLLDTIEVVRAGVGLLVLPQSVARLAGGKGLEWRPLVGAAPSRIALAWPRPVDGADAALVDDLEDFVGVVRGRGENSSRGRTDQAGEEKRSAEKRAEEKRAAEKRTADKRKNAAGAAGGRVRGAGSRSTTGRGRGSRNGRSGRR
;
A
#
# COMPACT_ATOMS: atom_id res chain seq x y z
N MET A 1 -12.87 29.95 21.35
CA MET A 1 -12.95 29.43 19.97
C MET A 1 -14.08 28.40 19.99
N ALA A 2 -15.13 28.59 19.20
CA ALA A 2 -16.38 27.86 19.39
C ALA A 2 -16.28 26.44 18.80
N MET A 3 -15.95 25.47 19.65
CA MET A 3 -16.16 24.06 19.33
C MET A 3 -17.66 23.80 19.48
N ASN A 4 -18.38 23.98 18.37
CA ASN A 4 -19.83 23.88 18.34
C ASN A 4 -20.27 22.46 18.69
N GLY A 5 -21.35 22.35 19.47
CA GLY A 5 -21.97 21.08 19.81
C GLY A 5 -22.90 20.54 18.73
N THR A 6 -22.79 20.96 17.47
CA THR A 6 -23.66 20.57 16.35
C THR A 6 -22.80 20.34 15.11
N HIS A 7 -23.29 19.57 14.14
CA HIS A 7 -22.58 19.32 12.88
C HIS A 7 -22.11 20.63 12.21
N ALA A 8 -20.93 20.57 11.61
CA ALA A 8 -20.36 21.68 10.84
C ALA A 8 -21.18 22.01 9.59
N SER A 9 -21.86 21.01 9.00
CA SER A 9 -22.75 21.20 7.86
C SER A 9 -24.15 21.60 8.31
N GLU A 10 -24.81 22.48 7.56
CA GLU A 10 -26.19 22.90 7.84
C GLU A 10 -27.23 21.80 7.59
N ASN A 11 -26.86 20.76 6.83
CA ASN A 11 -27.75 19.65 6.47
C ASN A 11 -27.66 18.45 7.44
N GLY A 12 -26.80 18.52 8.46
CA GLY A 12 -26.60 17.45 9.45
C GLY A 12 -25.66 16.33 8.99
N SER A 13 -24.97 16.49 7.86
CA SER A 13 -23.96 15.54 7.39
C SER A 13 -22.64 15.73 8.12
N LEU A 14 -21.96 14.63 8.43
CA LEU A 14 -20.64 14.67 9.04
C LEU A 14 -19.60 15.20 8.02
N THR A 15 -18.87 16.24 8.42
CA THR A 15 -17.84 16.89 7.61
C THR A 15 -16.45 16.51 8.11
N VAL A 16 -15.64 15.91 7.24
CA VAL A 16 -14.30 15.44 7.57
C VAL A 16 -13.25 16.12 6.71
N ALA A 17 -12.39 16.91 7.36
CA ALA A 17 -11.22 17.49 6.72
C ALA A 17 -10.12 16.44 6.52
N PHE A 18 -9.27 16.60 5.51
CA PHE A 18 -8.14 15.70 5.30
C PHE A 18 -6.93 16.40 4.71
N VAL A 19 -5.77 16.17 5.32
CA VAL A 19 -4.50 16.67 4.79
C VAL A 19 -4.11 15.99 3.48
N ARG A 20 -3.39 16.74 2.64
CA ARG A 20 -2.80 16.23 1.40
C ARG A 20 -2.04 14.90 1.63
N GLY A 21 -2.25 13.95 0.71
CA GLY A 21 -1.70 12.60 0.80
C GLY A 21 -2.64 11.57 1.44
N VAL A 22 -3.60 12.01 2.27
CA VAL A 22 -4.62 11.10 2.80
C VAL A 22 -5.69 10.84 1.74
N LEU A 23 -6.03 9.56 1.54
CA LEU A 23 -7.05 9.13 0.59
C LEU A 23 -8.28 8.59 1.35
N PRO A 24 -9.26 9.45 1.72
CA PRO A 24 -10.39 9.06 2.56
C PRO A 24 -11.45 8.20 1.84
N GLY A 25 -11.30 7.97 0.52
CA GLY A 25 -12.33 7.34 -0.32
C GLY A 25 -12.74 5.92 0.09
N LYS A 26 -11.93 5.19 0.87
CA LYS A 26 -12.38 3.92 1.47
C LYS A 26 -13.41 4.16 2.58
N TRP A 27 -13.10 5.06 3.51
CA TRP A 27 -13.98 5.36 4.65
C TRP A 27 -15.25 6.08 4.20
N GLN A 28 -15.16 7.00 3.24
CA GLN A 28 -16.32 7.65 2.63
C GLN A 28 -17.28 6.62 2.02
N ARG A 29 -16.77 5.64 1.27
CA ARG A 29 -17.63 4.60 0.67
C ARG A 29 -18.34 3.75 1.72
N ILE A 30 -17.66 3.43 2.82
CA ILE A 30 -18.27 2.68 3.91
C ILE A 30 -19.33 3.53 4.60
N TRP A 31 -19.00 4.77 4.98
CA TRP A 31 -19.93 5.72 5.62
C TRP A 31 -21.19 5.92 4.79
N ASN A 32 -21.06 6.33 3.52
CA ASN A 32 -22.20 6.60 2.64
C ASN A 32 -23.06 5.35 2.38
N GLY A 33 -22.49 4.15 2.54
CA GLY A 33 -23.23 2.90 2.51
C GLY A 33 -24.14 2.71 3.72
N ARG A 34 -23.70 3.12 4.92
CA ARG A 34 -24.49 3.07 6.16
C ARG A 34 -25.46 4.24 6.27
N HIS A 35 -25.04 5.39 5.78
CA HIS A 35 -25.71 6.70 5.90
C HIS A 35 -26.05 7.25 4.51
N PRO A 36 -27.02 6.65 3.78
CA PRO A 36 -27.35 7.07 2.43
C PRO A 36 -28.10 8.41 2.35
N ARG A 37 -28.67 8.87 3.47
CA ARG A 37 -29.35 10.18 3.55
C ARG A 37 -28.40 11.32 3.90
N ASP A 38 -27.35 11.00 4.66
CA ASP A 38 -26.41 11.96 5.25
C ASP A 38 -24.98 11.57 4.83
N PRO A 39 -24.65 11.70 3.53
CA PRO A 39 -23.35 11.28 2.99
C PRO A 39 -22.23 12.15 3.54
N LEU A 40 -21.05 11.53 3.71
CA LEU A 40 -19.87 12.20 4.26
C LEU A 40 -19.42 13.37 3.36
N GLU A 41 -19.33 14.56 3.95
CA GLU A 41 -18.71 15.72 3.32
C GLU A 41 -17.20 15.70 3.56
N LEU A 42 -16.41 15.95 2.51
CA LEU A 42 -14.95 15.88 2.56
C LEU A 42 -14.33 17.22 2.18
N VAL A 43 -13.46 17.74 3.05
CA VAL A 43 -12.81 19.04 2.84
C VAL A 43 -11.28 18.86 2.79
N PRO A 44 -10.61 19.11 1.65
CA PRO A 44 -9.16 19.06 1.61
C PRO A 44 -8.54 20.22 2.41
N THR A 45 -7.41 19.98 3.05
CA THR A 45 -6.60 21.00 3.73
C THR A 45 -5.10 20.77 3.52
N GLU A 46 -4.31 21.84 3.65
CA GLU A 46 -2.85 21.74 3.71
C GLU A 46 -2.41 21.43 5.15
N GLN A 47 -1.18 20.92 5.30
CA GLN A 47 -0.65 20.48 6.60
C GLN A 47 -0.49 21.65 7.58
N GLY A 48 -0.04 22.82 7.13
CA GLY A 48 0.15 23.99 7.99
C GLY A 48 -1.15 24.50 8.61
N ALA A 49 -2.27 24.35 7.89
CA ALA A 49 -3.60 24.78 8.31
C ALA A 49 -4.51 23.63 8.77
N GLN A 50 -3.98 22.42 8.98
CA GLN A 50 -4.77 21.19 9.13
C GLN A 50 -5.80 21.19 10.28
N LEU A 51 -5.56 21.97 11.33
CA LEU A 51 -6.47 22.08 12.48
C LEU A 51 -7.50 23.21 12.34
N ALA A 52 -7.27 24.19 11.46
CA ALA A 52 -8.17 25.32 11.29
C ALA A 52 -9.62 24.90 10.98
N PRO A 53 -9.90 23.88 10.13
CA PRO A 53 -11.27 23.42 9.92
C PRO A 53 -11.98 22.97 11.19
N LEU A 54 -11.28 22.31 12.12
CA LEU A 54 -11.85 21.88 13.40
C LEU A 54 -12.11 23.07 14.32
N LEU A 55 -11.09 23.93 14.48
CA LEU A 55 -11.13 25.02 15.45
C LEU A 55 -12.12 26.13 15.06
N ASP A 56 -12.36 26.32 13.77
CA ASP A 56 -13.32 27.29 13.24
C ASP A 56 -14.72 26.71 13.04
N GLY A 57 -14.94 25.41 13.33
CA GLY A 57 -16.23 24.74 13.17
C GLY A 57 -16.64 24.47 11.71
N ARG A 58 -15.68 24.40 10.79
CA ARG A 58 -15.89 24.07 9.36
C ARG A 58 -15.79 22.56 9.08
N ALA A 59 -15.31 21.78 10.03
CA ALA A 59 -15.29 20.32 9.98
C ALA A 59 -15.48 19.74 11.38
N ASP A 60 -16.12 18.59 11.44
CA ASP A 60 -16.36 17.85 12.68
C ASP A 60 -15.14 16.99 13.06
N MET A 61 -14.44 16.48 12.05
CA MET A 61 -13.24 15.65 12.21
C MET A 61 -12.18 16.01 11.17
N ALA A 62 -10.91 15.66 11.44
CA ALA A 62 -9.82 15.88 10.51
C ALA A 62 -8.81 14.72 10.50
N PHE A 63 -8.44 14.26 9.31
CA PHE A 63 -7.22 13.47 9.15
C PHE A 63 -6.01 14.40 9.12
N VAL A 64 -5.13 14.25 10.10
CA VAL A 64 -4.02 15.15 10.42
C VAL A 64 -2.69 14.40 10.47
N ARG A 65 -1.58 15.13 10.37
CA ARG A 65 -0.21 14.66 10.54
C ARG A 65 0.30 15.03 11.93
N LEU A 66 0.89 14.05 12.62
CA LEU A 66 1.54 14.23 13.91
C LEU A 66 3.04 14.55 13.74
N PRO A 67 3.65 15.26 14.71
CA PRO A 67 3.01 15.87 15.89
C PRO A 67 2.09 17.04 15.51
N LEU A 68 1.06 17.29 16.33
CA LEU A 68 0.28 18.52 16.22
C LEU A 68 1.09 19.70 16.78
N ASP A 69 0.66 20.92 16.46
CA ASP A 69 1.25 22.14 17.00
C ASP A 69 1.18 22.12 18.55
N GLU A 70 2.31 22.36 19.21
CA GLU A 70 2.43 22.38 20.68
C GLU A 70 1.59 23.50 21.31
N ALA A 71 1.15 24.49 20.53
CA ALA A 71 0.23 25.53 20.98
C ALA A 71 -1.19 25.01 21.24
N ILE A 72 -1.52 23.80 20.79
CA ILE A 72 -2.82 23.17 20.99
C ILE A 72 -2.83 22.41 22.31
N ASP A 73 -3.79 22.73 23.18
CA ASP A 73 -3.98 22.01 24.43
C ASP A 73 -4.49 20.57 24.16
N ASP A 74 -3.81 19.60 24.75
CA ASP A 74 -4.09 18.15 24.64
C ASP A 74 -5.53 17.79 25.06
N ASP A 75 -6.18 18.63 25.88
CA ASP A 75 -7.54 18.43 26.33
C ASP A 75 -8.62 18.94 25.35
N LEU A 76 -8.23 19.63 24.28
CA LEU A 76 -9.18 20.14 23.27
C LEU A 76 -9.62 19.07 22.28
N LEU A 77 -8.74 18.13 21.95
CA LEU A 77 -8.97 17.16 20.88
C LEU A 77 -8.90 15.73 21.40
N HIS A 78 -9.76 14.88 20.85
CA HIS A 78 -9.46 13.46 20.73
C HIS A 78 -8.57 13.24 19.53
N VAL A 79 -7.53 12.40 19.69
CA VAL A 79 -6.60 12.06 18.61
C VAL A 79 -6.33 10.56 18.63
N ILE A 80 -6.52 9.91 17.47
CA ILE A 80 -6.21 8.48 17.31
C ILE A 80 -5.19 8.30 16.19
N PRO A 81 -3.97 7.80 16.47
CA PRO A 81 -3.03 7.41 15.44
C PRO A 81 -3.61 6.29 14.56
N LEU A 82 -3.41 6.38 13.24
CA LEU A 82 -3.94 5.42 12.28
C LEU A 82 -2.84 4.59 11.63
N TYR A 83 -1.91 5.25 10.94
CA TYR A 83 -0.84 4.58 10.21
C TYR A 83 0.37 5.52 10.06
N GLU A 84 1.50 4.91 9.74
CA GLU A 84 2.73 5.61 9.43
C GLU A 84 3.01 5.57 7.93
N GLU A 85 3.61 6.65 7.44
CA GLU A 85 3.99 6.85 6.06
C GLU A 85 5.50 7.01 5.99
N MET A 86 6.10 6.34 5.02
CA MET A 86 7.51 6.47 4.73
C MET A 86 7.85 7.89 4.29
N THR A 87 8.93 8.43 4.83
CA THR A 87 9.53 9.70 4.40
C THR A 87 10.43 9.45 3.19
N VAL A 88 10.31 10.29 2.16
CA VAL A 88 11.04 10.18 0.90
C VAL A 88 11.67 11.52 0.54
N VAL A 89 12.72 11.45 -0.28
CA VAL A 89 13.28 12.59 -1.00
C VAL A 89 12.66 12.62 -2.39
N LEU A 90 12.08 13.76 -2.76
CA LEU A 90 11.59 14.06 -4.10
C LEU A 90 12.62 14.94 -4.80
N ALA A 91 12.97 14.58 -6.03
CA ALA A 91 13.95 15.26 -6.85
C ALA A 91 13.48 15.34 -8.31
N SER A 92 14.11 16.21 -9.09
CA SER A 92 14.04 16.11 -10.56
C SER A 92 14.56 14.75 -11.02
N ALA A 93 13.97 14.19 -12.06
CA ALA A 93 14.42 12.93 -12.66
C ALA A 93 15.86 13.00 -13.21
N ASP A 94 16.35 14.20 -13.51
CA ASP A 94 17.71 14.44 -14.00
C ASP A 94 18.72 14.69 -12.87
N HIS A 95 18.29 14.68 -11.61
CA HIS A 95 19.17 14.89 -10.45
C HIS A 95 19.92 13.59 -10.09
N ASP A 96 21.21 13.70 -9.72
CA ASP A 96 22.05 12.55 -9.38
C ASP A 96 21.47 11.61 -8.30
N VAL A 97 20.78 12.16 -7.29
CA VAL A 97 20.13 11.37 -6.23
C VAL A 97 19.01 10.47 -6.75
N ALA A 98 18.44 10.76 -7.92
CA ALA A 98 17.42 9.91 -8.55
C ALA A 98 18.00 8.57 -9.04
N ALA A 99 19.32 8.45 -9.20
CA ALA A 99 19.97 7.20 -9.60
C ALA A 99 20.11 6.19 -8.44
N ALA A 100 20.04 6.64 -7.19
CA ALA A 100 20.10 5.77 -6.01
C ALA A 100 18.78 4.99 -5.83
N GLU A 101 18.81 3.85 -5.15
CA GLU A 101 17.58 3.12 -4.77
C GLU A 101 16.95 3.69 -3.50
N GLU A 102 17.79 4.15 -2.57
CA GLU A 102 17.46 4.80 -1.30
C GLU A 102 18.53 5.83 -0.96
N LEU A 103 18.20 6.77 -0.09
CA LEU A 103 19.10 7.85 0.34
C LEU A 103 19.16 7.90 1.87
N SER A 104 20.30 8.31 2.41
CA SER A 104 20.48 8.63 3.81
C SER A 104 20.53 10.15 4.01
N ALA A 105 20.48 10.61 5.27
CA ALA A 105 20.69 12.02 5.57
C ALA A 105 22.08 12.55 5.11
N GLY A 106 23.09 11.68 5.07
CA GLY A 106 24.42 12.05 4.58
C GLY A 106 24.45 12.29 3.07
N ASP A 107 23.64 11.57 2.30
CA ASP A 107 23.58 11.70 0.84
C ASP A 107 22.94 13.01 0.37
N ILE A 108 22.19 13.68 1.25
CA ILE A 108 21.51 14.95 0.96
C ILE A 108 22.01 16.11 1.81
N ALA A 109 23.10 15.91 2.59
CA ALA A 109 23.57 16.91 3.56
C ALA A 109 24.08 18.20 2.90
N ASP A 110 24.66 18.09 1.70
CA ASP A 110 25.20 19.21 0.92
C ASP A 110 24.19 19.74 -0.12
N GLU A 111 22.97 19.20 -0.14
CA GLU A 111 21.93 19.56 -1.10
C GLU A 111 21.02 20.67 -0.58
N LEU A 112 20.47 21.48 -1.48
CA LEU A 112 19.42 22.44 -1.12
C LEU A 112 18.11 21.67 -0.85
N VAL A 113 17.68 21.60 0.40
CA VAL A 113 16.39 21.01 0.79
C VAL A 113 15.36 22.09 1.09
N HIS A 114 14.28 22.12 0.31
CA HIS A 114 13.18 23.07 0.51
C HIS A 114 12.28 22.67 1.68
N PRO A 115 11.61 23.64 2.34
CA PRO A 115 10.62 23.35 3.37
C PRO A 115 9.35 22.72 2.79
N THR A 116 8.68 21.89 3.59
CA THR A 116 7.33 21.38 3.28
C THR A 116 6.31 22.23 4.02
N ASP A 117 5.83 23.29 3.37
CA ASP A 117 4.86 24.26 3.90
C ASP A 117 3.66 24.46 2.96
N ASP A 118 2.87 25.50 3.17
CA ASP A 118 1.66 25.76 2.37
C ASP A 118 1.97 26.16 0.90
N SER A 119 3.23 26.45 0.56
CA SER A 119 3.70 26.68 -0.82
C SER A 119 4.13 25.40 -1.54
N LEU A 120 3.87 24.23 -0.95
CA LEU A 120 4.30 22.91 -1.42
C LEU A 120 4.14 22.70 -2.94
N LEU A 121 3.02 23.10 -3.54
CA LEU A 121 2.78 22.91 -4.96
C LEU A 121 3.74 23.72 -5.85
N ASP A 122 4.03 24.96 -5.45
CA ASP A 122 4.99 25.80 -6.17
C ASP A 122 6.42 25.26 -5.98
N THR A 123 6.74 24.81 -4.76
CA THR A 123 8.02 24.18 -4.43
C THR A 123 8.25 22.90 -5.22
N ILE A 124 7.21 22.09 -5.46
CA ILE A 124 7.31 20.90 -6.33
C ILE A 124 7.75 21.28 -7.75
N GLU A 125 7.29 22.40 -8.29
CA GLU A 125 7.69 22.85 -9.63
C GLU A 125 9.12 23.40 -9.65
N VAL A 126 9.57 24.03 -8.57
CA VAL A 126 10.98 24.42 -8.37
C VAL A 126 11.89 23.18 -8.37
N VAL A 127 11.52 22.14 -7.62
CA VAL A 127 12.24 20.86 -7.60
C VAL A 127 12.21 20.18 -8.98
N ARG A 128 11.07 20.21 -9.68
CA ARG A 128 10.95 19.67 -11.05
C ARG A 128 11.90 20.36 -12.01
N ALA A 129 12.12 21.67 -11.83
CA ALA A 129 13.10 22.44 -12.61
C ALA A 129 14.57 22.12 -12.26
N GLY A 130 14.83 21.18 -11.33
CA GLY A 130 16.16 20.75 -10.92
C GLY A 130 16.79 21.63 -9.84
N VAL A 131 16.00 22.47 -9.16
CA VAL A 131 16.49 23.35 -8.10
C VAL A 131 16.21 22.71 -6.75
N GLY A 132 17.20 21.99 -6.24
CA GLY A 132 17.15 21.36 -4.91
C GLY A 132 16.20 20.17 -4.82
N LEU A 133 15.96 19.76 -3.58
CA LEU A 133 15.23 18.56 -3.17
C LEU A 133 14.08 18.94 -2.24
N LEU A 134 13.15 18.01 -2.06
CA LEU A 134 12.08 18.14 -1.07
C LEU A 134 11.94 16.84 -0.27
N VAL A 135 11.82 16.95 1.05
CA VAL A 135 11.61 15.80 1.95
C VAL A 135 10.18 15.80 2.44
N LEU A 136 9.43 14.74 2.09
CA LEU A 136 8.00 14.67 2.35
C LEU A 136 7.48 13.23 2.49
N PRO A 137 6.24 13.02 2.95
CA PRO A 137 5.61 11.70 2.98
C PRO A 137 5.43 11.11 1.57
N GLN A 138 5.65 9.80 1.43
CA GLN A 138 5.54 9.09 0.14
C GLN A 138 4.17 9.27 -0.54
N SER A 139 3.09 9.33 0.22
CA SER A 139 1.74 9.52 -0.33
C SER A 139 1.59 10.87 -1.04
N VAL A 140 2.20 11.92 -0.49
CA VAL A 140 2.23 13.26 -1.10
C VAL A 140 3.12 13.24 -2.35
N ALA A 141 4.27 12.57 -2.30
CA ALA A 141 5.16 12.43 -3.46
C ALA A 141 4.47 11.69 -4.63
N ARG A 142 3.67 10.65 -4.32
CA ARG A 142 2.86 9.95 -5.33
C ARG A 142 1.79 10.83 -5.97
N LEU A 143 1.17 11.73 -5.21
CA LEU A 143 0.18 12.68 -5.73
C LEU A 143 0.83 13.78 -6.58
N ALA A 144 2.02 14.25 -6.19
CA ALA A 144 2.82 15.20 -6.96
C ALA A 144 3.42 14.56 -8.24
N GLY A 145 3.56 13.23 -8.23
CA GLY A 145 4.16 12.42 -9.28
C GLY A 145 3.63 12.75 -10.66
N GLY A 146 4.55 13.11 -11.55
CA GLY A 146 4.30 13.49 -12.93
C GLY A 146 5.61 13.43 -13.70
N LYS A 147 5.57 13.70 -15.01
CA LYS A 147 6.78 13.65 -15.85
C LYS A 147 7.89 14.53 -15.25
N GLY A 148 9.10 13.97 -15.13
CA GLY A 148 10.29 14.71 -14.67
C GLY A 148 10.51 14.76 -13.16
N LEU A 149 9.75 14.00 -12.35
CA LEU A 149 10.03 13.85 -10.92
C LEU A 149 10.22 12.39 -10.56
N GLU A 150 11.18 12.14 -9.66
CA GLU A 150 11.47 10.85 -9.07
C GLU A 150 11.55 11.00 -7.54
N TRP A 151 11.20 9.95 -6.81
CA TRP A 151 11.39 9.93 -5.36
C TRP A 151 12.13 8.68 -4.90
N ARG A 152 12.91 8.81 -3.83
CA ARG A 152 13.66 7.73 -3.18
C ARG A 152 13.40 7.70 -1.66
N PRO A 153 13.26 6.51 -1.04
CA PRO A 153 13.17 6.38 0.41
C PRO A 153 14.30 7.08 1.13
N LEU A 154 13.98 7.80 2.23
CA LEU A 154 14.98 8.41 3.10
C LEU A 154 15.19 7.52 4.34
N VAL A 155 16.29 6.76 4.34
CA VAL A 155 16.66 5.82 5.40
C VAL A 155 17.05 6.58 6.66
N GLY A 156 16.54 6.13 7.80
CA GLY A 156 16.83 6.73 9.11
C GLY A 156 16.02 7.98 9.44
N ALA A 157 15.20 8.49 8.49
CA ALA A 157 14.25 9.54 8.79
C ALA A 157 13.10 9.02 9.66
N ALA A 158 12.60 9.88 10.55
CA ALA A 158 11.36 9.60 11.27
C ALA A 158 10.20 9.47 10.26
N PRO A 159 9.32 8.47 10.42
CA PRO A 159 8.15 8.34 9.57
C PRO A 159 7.16 9.48 9.85
N SER A 160 6.36 9.84 8.84
CA SER A 160 5.20 10.71 9.06
C SER A 160 4.04 9.87 9.61
N ARG A 161 3.28 10.38 10.58
CA ARG A 161 2.19 9.63 11.20
C ARG A 161 0.86 10.33 10.96
N ILE A 162 -0.09 9.60 10.39
CA ILE A 162 -1.47 10.07 10.19
C ILE A 162 -2.30 9.71 11.42
N ALA A 163 -3.13 10.65 11.86
CA ALA A 163 -4.12 10.47 12.91
C ALA A 163 -5.49 11.00 12.44
N LEU A 164 -6.56 10.53 13.09
CA LEU A 164 -7.86 11.19 13.05
C LEU A 164 -7.99 12.01 14.34
N ALA A 165 -8.32 13.28 14.20
CA ALA A 165 -8.57 14.21 15.30
C ALA A 165 -9.98 14.78 15.23
N TRP A 166 -10.60 15.02 16.39
CA TRP A 166 -11.89 15.70 16.50
C TRP A 166 -12.02 16.38 17.87
N PRO A 167 -12.83 17.44 18.00
CA PRO A 167 -13.12 18.08 19.28
C PRO A 167 -13.58 17.11 20.35
N ARG A 168 -13.14 17.31 21.61
CA ARG A 168 -13.79 16.66 22.73
C ARG A 168 -15.21 17.24 22.91
N PRO A 169 -16.25 16.42 23.14
CA PRO A 169 -17.61 16.91 23.30
C PRO A 169 -17.70 17.92 24.44
N VAL A 170 -18.36 19.05 24.19
CA VAL A 170 -18.74 20.03 25.21
C VAL A 170 -20.09 19.64 25.83
N ASP A 171 -20.34 20.09 27.06
CA ASP A 171 -21.63 19.89 27.71
C ASP A 171 -22.77 20.44 26.83
N GLY A 172 -23.76 19.59 26.54
CA GLY A 172 -24.90 19.94 25.69
C GLY A 172 -24.67 19.79 24.19
N ALA A 173 -23.61 19.09 23.77
CA ALA A 173 -23.48 18.67 22.38
C ALA A 173 -24.69 17.82 21.93
N ASP A 174 -25.10 18.01 20.67
CA ASP A 174 -26.15 17.28 20.00
C ASP A 174 -25.82 15.79 20.00
N ALA A 175 -26.76 14.98 20.49
CA ALA A 175 -26.62 13.53 20.55
C ALA A 175 -26.41 12.92 19.16
N ALA A 176 -27.04 13.48 18.11
CA ALA A 176 -26.88 12.99 16.75
C ALA A 176 -25.42 13.17 16.26
N LEU A 177 -24.80 14.33 16.56
CA LEU A 177 -23.39 14.55 16.24
C LEU A 177 -22.50 13.56 16.99
N VAL A 178 -22.74 13.37 18.29
CA VAL A 178 -21.93 12.44 19.11
C VAL A 178 -22.01 11.02 18.56
N ASP A 179 -23.22 10.56 18.21
CA ASP A 179 -23.44 9.23 17.62
C ASP A 179 -22.71 9.10 16.26
N ASP A 180 -22.76 10.13 15.42
CA ASP A 180 -22.08 10.13 14.11
C ASP A 180 -20.54 10.11 14.25
N LEU A 181 -19.99 10.88 15.19
CA LEU A 181 -18.56 10.86 15.51
C LEU A 181 -18.12 9.46 15.95
N GLU A 182 -18.88 8.82 16.85
CA GLU A 182 -18.57 7.47 17.33
C GLU A 182 -18.65 6.40 16.24
N ASP A 183 -19.66 6.46 15.38
CA ASP A 183 -19.79 5.53 14.25
C ASP A 183 -18.68 5.76 13.22
N PHE A 184 -18.31 7.01 12.90
CA PHE A 184 -17.22 7.26 11.96
C PHE A 184 -15.87 6.80 12.52
N VAL A 185 -15.62 6.99 13.82
CA VAL A 185 -14.47 6.37 14.51
C VAL A 185 -14.52 4.85 14.38
N GLY A 186 -15.71 4.25 14.47
CA GLY A 186 -15.96 2.84 14.17
C GLY A 186 -15.54 2.45 12.76
N VAL A 187 -15.98 3.19 11.74
CA VAL A 187 -15.61 3.01 10.33
C VAL A 187 -14.09 3.09 10.14
N VAL A 188 -13.44 4.11 10.70
CA VAL A 188 -12.00 4.35 10.57
C VAL A 188 -11.19 3.23 11.20
N ARG A 189 -11.59 2.76 12.39
CA ARG A 189 -10.97 1.62 13.08
C ARG A 189 -11.28 0.25 12.45
N GLY A 190 -12.04 0.23 11.35
CA GLY A 190 -12.40 -1.01 10.68
C GLY A 190 -13.41 -1.86 11.44
N ARG A 191 -14.17 -1.29 12.39
CA ARG A 191 -15.39 -1.92 12.89
C ARG A 191 -16.39 -1.96 11.72
N GLY A 192 -16.38 -3.08 11.02
CA GLY A 192 -17.33 -3.33 9.94
C GLY A 192 -18.76 -3.40 10.48
N GLU A 193 -19.74 -3.09 9.64
CA GLU A 193 -21.18 -3.36 9.82
C GLU A 193 -21.51 -4.85 10.06
N ASN A 194 -20.48 -5.70 10.06
CA ASN A 194 -20.61 -7.14 10.03
C ASN A 194 -19.66 -7.80 11.04
N SER A 195 -19.68 -7.33 12.29
CA SER A 195 -19.13 -8.06 13.44
C SER A 195 -19.94 -9.36 13.74
N SER A 196 -20.12 -10.19 12.70
CA SER A 196 -20.56 -11.57 12.76
C SER A 196 -19.68 -12.51 11.92
N ARG A 197 -18.64 -12.02 11.23
CA ARG A 197 -17.76 -12.85 10.37
C ARG A 197 -16.30 -12.92 10.76
N GLY A 198 -15.93 -12.47 11.96
CA GLY A 198 -14.60 -12.70 12.55
C GLY A 198 -14.23 -14.16 12.85
N ARG A 199 -15.03 -15.14 12.40
CA ARG A 199 -14.75 -16.58 12.53
C ARG A 199 -14.54 -17.29 11.19
N THR A 200 -14.93 -16.66 10.08
CA THR A 200 -14.86 -17.27 8.74
C THR A 200 -13.58 -16.97 7.97
N ASP A 201 -12.83 -15.92 8.35
CA ASP A 201 -11.60 -15.57 7.63
C ASP A 201 -10.40 -16.41 8.11
N GLN A 202 -10.31 -16.76 9.40
CA GLN A 202 -9.36 -17.80 9.86
C GLN A 202 -9.68 -19.18 9.27
N ALA A 203 -10.97 -19.57 9.22
CA ALA A 203 -11.38 -20.82 8.59
C ALA A 203 -11.15 -20.82 7.07
N GLY A 204 -11.25 -19.66 6.41
CA GLY A 204 -10.97 -19.49 4.98
C GLY A 204 -9.49 -19.57 4.63
N GLU A 205 -8.62 -18.97 5.46
CA GLU A 205 -7.16 -19.05 5.31
C GLU A 205 -6.60 -20.42 5.69
N GLU A 206 -7.13 -21.08 6.71
CA GLU A 206 -6.78 -22.47 7.04
C GLU A 206 -7.20 -23.44 5.93
N LYS A 207 -8.38 -23.25 5.33
CA LYS A 207 -8.85 -24.12 4.25
C LYS A 207 -8.05 -23.92 2.96
N ARG A 208 -7.70 -22.69 2.59
CA ARG A 208 -6.84 -22.39 1.43
C ARG A 208 -5.40 -22.87 1.60
N SER A 209 -4.85 -22.78 2.82
CA SER A 209 -3.51 -23.28 3.12
C SER A 209 -3.46 -24.81 3.21
N ALA A 210 -4.51 -25.46 3.71
CA ALA A 210 -4.65 -26.92 3.70
C ALA A 210 -4.81 -27.48 2.27
N GLU A 211 -5.59 -26.80 1.42
CA GLU A 211 -5.80 -27.18 0.03
C GLU A 211 -4.51 -27.05 -0.79
N LYS A 212 -3.74 -25.96 -0.60
CA LYS A 212 -2.43 -25.76 -1.23
C LYS A 212 -1.39 -26.80 -0.78
N ARG A 213 -1.35 -27.15 0.51
CA ARG A 213 -0.47 -28.22 1.04
C ARG A 213 -0.87 -29.60 0.54
N ALA A 214 -2.17 -29.87 0.37
CA ALA A 214 -2.65 -31.13 -0.19
C ALA A 214 -2.30 -31.28 -1.67
N GLU A 215 -2.34 -30.19 -2.44
CA GLU A 215 -1.95 -30.17 -3.85
C GLU A 215 -0.43 -30.34 -4.02
N GLU A 216 0.38 -29.67 -3.20
CA GLU A 216 1.84 -29.86 -3.17
C GLU A 216 2.24 -31.30 -2.78
N LYS A 217 1.54 -31.90 -1.82
CA LYS A 217 1.79 -33.30 -1.40
C LYS A 217 1.41 -34.30 -2.51
N ARG A 218 0.28 -34.10 -3.19
CA ARG A 218 -0.11 -34.92 -4.35
C ARG A 218 0.86 -34.78 -5.53
N ALA A 219 1.39 -33.58 -5.76
CA ALA A 219 2.42 -33.36 -6.77
C ALA A 219 3.76 -34.05 -6.41
N ALA A 220 4.15 -34.06 -5.13
CA ALA A 220 5.34 -34.75 -4.64
C ALA A 220 5.21 -36.29 -4.68
N GLU A 221 4.03 -36.83 -4.35
CA GLU A 221 3.72 -38.26 -4.45
C GLU A 221 3.70 -38.74 -5.92
N LYS A 222 3.23 -37.91 -6.86
CA LYS A 222 3.28 -38.22 -8.29
C LYS A 222 4.71 -38.24 -8.82
N ARG A 223 5.54 -37.26 -8.42
CA ARG A 223 6.98 -37.21 -8.77
C ARG A 223 7.78 -38.38 -8.21
N THR A 224 7.44 -38.88 -7.02
CA THR A 224 8.11 -40.05 -6.41
C THR A 224 7.62 -41.38 -7.03
N ALA A 225 6.35 -41.47 -7.43
CA ALA A 225 5.84 -42.62 -8.18
C ALA A 225 6.47 -42.75 -9.58
N ASP A 226 6.66 -41.64 -10.29
CA ASP A 226 7.33 -41.62 -11.60
C ASP A 226 8.82 -42.00 -11.48
N LYS A 227 9.49 -41.60 -10.40
CA LYS A 227 10.89 -41.98 -10.11
C LYS A 227 11.04 -43.48 -9.77
N ARG A 228 10.04 -44.09 -9.11
CA ARG A 228 10.01 -45.53 -8.81
C ARG A 228 9.73 -46.39 -10.05
N LYS A 229 8.90 -45.93 -10.98
CA LYS A 229 8.69 -46.60 -12.28
C LYS A 229 9.95 -46.60 -13.15
N ASN A 230 10.71 -45.51 -13.13
CA ASN A 230 11.98 -45.42 -13.87
C ASN A 230 13.11 -46.25 -13.23
N ALA A 231 13.08 -46.51 -11.92
CA ALA A 231 14.04 -47.38 -11.24
C ALA A 231 13.72 -48.88 -11.39
N ALA A 232 12.43 -49.25 -11.50
CA ALA A 232 12.01 -50.64 -11.74
C ALA A 232 12.23 -51.11 -13.20
N GLY A 233 12.43 -50.19 -14.15
CA GLY A 233 12.82 -50.50 -15.53
C GLY A 233 14.29 -50.92 -15.71
N ALA A 234 15.13 -50.76 -14.69
CA ALA A 234 16.57 -51.06 -14.75
C ALA A 234 16.98 -52.40 -14.09
N ALA A 235 16.03 -53.17 -13.54
CA ALA A 235 16.29 -54.45 -12.87
C ALA A 235 15.25 -55.52 -13.28
N GLY A 236 15.17 -55.84 -14.58
CA GLY A 236 14.25 -56.86 -15.07
C GLY A 236 14.37 -57.12 -16.57
N GLY A 237 15.48 -57.71 -17.01
CA GLY A 237 15.68 -58.03 -18.43
C GLY A 237 16.94 -58.84 -18.72
N ARG A 238 17.21 -59.91 -17.96
CA ARG A 238 18.28 -60.86 -18.27
C ARG A 238 17.74 -62.02 -19.11
N VAL A 239 18.07 -61.99 -20.40
CA VAL A 239 18.51 -63.12 -21.26
C VAL A 239 17.50 -64.24 -21.56
N ARG A 240 17.16 -64.35 -22.87
CA ARG A 240 17.13 -65.55 -23.76
C ARG A 240 16.21 -65.22 -24.94
N GLY A 241 16.56 -65.34 -26.21
CA GLY A 241 17.73 -65.86 -26.91
C GLY A 241 17.32 -65.97 -28.38
N ALA A 242 18.20 -65.60 -29.31
CA ALA A 242 18.04 -65.92 -30.72
C ALA A 242 19.40 -66.34 -31.25
N GLY A 243 19.48 -67.58 -31.75
CA GLY A 243 20.70 -68.17 -32.26
C GLY A 243 20.43 -69.52 -32.91
N SER A 244 19.75 -69.50 -34.06
CA SER A 244 19.90 -70.56 -35.06
C SER A 244 20.89 -70.06 -36.13
N ARG A 245 21.81 -70.96 -36.50
CA ARG A 245 23.01 -70.77 -37.32
C ARG A 245 22.71 -70.75 -38.82
N SER A 246 23.53 -70.01 -39.58
CA SER A 246 24.41 -70.55 -40.65
C SER A 246 25.23 -69.39 -41.24
N THR A 247 26.54 -69.32 -40.97
CA THR A 247 27.68 -69.79 -41.78
C THR A 247 27.85 -69.15 -43.16
N THR A 248 29.01 -68.49 -43.32
CA THR A 248 29.87 -68.36 -44.53
C THR A 248 29.26 -67.65 -45.75
N GLY A 249 29.83 -66.62 -46.35
CA GLY A 249 31.18 -66.04 -46.29
C GLY A 249 31.45 -65.33 -47.63
N ARG A 250 32.52 -64.52 -47.66
CA ARG A 250 33.20 -63.92 -48.84
C ARG A 250 32.56 -62.72 -49.54
N GLY A 251 33.46 -61.78 -49.89
CA GLY A 251 33.32 -60.89 -51.04
C GLY A 251 33.16 -59.43 -50.64
N ARG A 252 34.23 -58.68 -50.35
CA ARG A 252 35.13 -58.01 -51.32
C ARG A 252 34.45 -56.83 -52.03
N GLY A 253 35.03 -55.64 -51.87
CA GLY A 253 35.05 -54.65 -52.95
C GLY A 253 34.34 -53.32 -52.68
N SER A 254 35.13 -52.38 -52.16
CA SER A 254 35.05 -50.93 -52.34
C SER A 254 34.65 -50.45 -53.74
N ARG A 255 33.83 -49.39 -53.81
CA ARG A 255 33.97 -48.11 -54.57
C ARG A 255 32.57 -47.52 -54.79
N ASN A 256 32.23 -46.26 -54.48
CA ASN A 256 32.77 -44.92 -54.77
C ASN A 256 31.69 -44.13 -55.56
N GLY A 257 31.61 -42.81 -55.36
CA GLY A 257 30.82 -41.87 -56.18
C GLY A 257 29.42 -41.59 -55.62
N ARG A 258 29.06 -40.41 -55.11
CA ARG A 258 29.11 -39.01 -55.60
C ARG A 258 28.01 -38.66 -56.62
N SER A 259 27.26 -37.60 -56.26
CA SER A 259 26.33 -36.76 -57.05
C SER A 259 25.00 -37.42 -57.43
N GLY A 260 23.85 -36.75 -57.46
CA GLY A 260 23.48 -35.34 -57.28
C GLY A 260 22.17 -35.07 -58.06
N ARG A 261 21.41 -34.06 -57.64
CA ARG A 261 20.31 -33.36 -58.35
C ARG A 261 19.06 -34.17 -58.76
N ARG A 262 17.89 -33.70 -58.33
CA ARG A 262 17.16 -32.60 -59.00
C ARG A 262 16.35 -31.83 -57.98
#